data_AF-A0A6C0F3E9-F1
#
_entry.id   AF-A0A6C0F3E9-F1
#
_cell.length_a   1.000
_cell.length_b   1.000
_cell.length_c   1.000
_cell.angle_alpha   90.00
_cell.angle_beta   90.00
_cell.angle_gamma   90.00
#
_symmetry.space_group_name_H-M   'P 1'
#
loop_
_entity.id
_entity.type
_entity.pdbx_description
1 polymer ?
#
loop_
_entity_poly.entity_id
_entity_poly.type
_entity_poly.pdbx_seq_one_letter_code
_entity_poly.pdbx_strand_id
1 'polypeptide(L)'
;MTKAIERLAITGNAAILAIIHTAYGAFISYVFYYIFDEFDDAWKARSSLYQMADVSVETMMIAIFGYWASEVTELIPPFFPTSKHNELAVDNWISGIFFVIALFLFLDDLTEKLKFLQAKFFEDVFSKIFPKYGSIVDMNLSYTPVTEDEKKAEKEEKKQSKKVTTASAHSTDHANAVHGK
;
A
#
# COMPACT_ATOMS: atom_id res chain seq x y z
N MET A 1 -11.45 -35.30 12.69
CA MET A 1 -10.48 -34.81 11.68
C MET A 1 -9.18 -34.46 12.41
N THR A 2 -8.00 -34.84 11.93
CA THR A 2 -6.74 -34.43 12.57
C THR A 2 -6.57 -32.92 12.40
N LYS A 3 -6.05 -32.22 13.43
CA LYS A 3 -5.85 -30.75 13.40
C LYS A 3 -5.11 -30.23 12.16
N ALA A 4 -4.21 -31.04 11.60
CA ALA A 4 -3.49 -30.70 10.37
C ALA A 4 -4.40 -30.66 9.14
N ILE A 5 -5.31 -31.63 8.99
CA ILE A 5 -6.26 -31.69 7.87
C ILE A 5 -7.25 -30.52 7.95
N GLU A 6 -7.73 -30.19 9.15
CA GLU A 6 -8.62 -29.03 9.35
C GLU A 6 -7.94 -27.71 8.98
N ARG A 7 -6.67 -27.53 9.36
CA ARG A 7 -5.90 -26.33 8.97
C ARG A 7 -5.72 -26.22 7.46
N LEU A 8 -5.45 -27.34 6.77
CA LEU A 8 -5.33 -27.36 5.32
C LEU A 8 -6.65 -27.01 4.63
N ALA A 9 -7.77 -27.52 5.15
CA ALA A 9 -9.10 -27.19 4.65
C ALA A 9 -9.42 -25.70 4.80
N ILE A 10 -9.13 -25.10 5.96
CA ILE A 10 -9.27 -23.65 6.21
C ILE A 10 -8.46 -22.86 5.19
N THR A 11 -7.18 -23.20 4.99
CA THR A 11 -6.33 -22.50 4.03
C THR A 11 -6.80 -22.66 2.59
N GLY A 12 -7.35 -23.83 2.23
CA GLY A 12 -7.88 -24.09 0.90
C GLY A 12 -9.14 -23.28 0.61
N ASN A 13 -10.08 -23.24 1.56
CA ASN A 13 -11.29 -22.40 1.45
C ASN A 13 -10.90 -20.92 1.34
N ALA A 14 -9.98 -20.46 2.18
CA ALA A 14 -9.48 -19.08 2.13
C ALA A 14 -8.88 -18.72 0.76
N ALA A 15 -8.06 -19.61 0.19
CA ALA A 15 -7.44 -19.39 -1.11
C ALA A 15 -8.48 -19.35 -2.25
N ILE A 16 -9.49 -20.21 -2.23
CA ILE A 16 -10.56 -20.22 -3.23
C ILE A 16 -11.40 -18.94 -3.12
N LEU A 17 -11.79 -18.56 -1.91
CA LEU A 17 -12.54 -17.33 -1.67
C LEU A 17 -11.75 -16.09 -2.10
N ALA A 18 -10.43 -16.06 -1.86
CA ALA A 18 -9.57 -14.99 -2.34
C ALA A 18 -9.61 -14.85 -3.88
N ILE A 19 -9.56 -15.97 -4.62
CA ILE A 19 -9.68 -15.96 -6.08
C ILE A 19 -11.05 -15.45 -6.52
N ILE A 20 -12.13 -15.90 -5.88
CA ILE A 20 -13.51 -15.46 -6.18
C ILE A 20 -13.65 -13.94 -5.96
N HIS A 21 -13.19 -13.43 -4.82
CA HIS A 21 -13.25 -11.99 -4.52
C HIS A 21 -12.38 -11.16 -5.47
N THR A 22 -11.22 -11.68 -5.87
CA THR A 22 -10.36 -11.02 -6.87
C THR A 22 -11.05 -10.93 -8.22
N ALA A 23 -11.68 -12.02 -8.68
CA ALA A 23 -12.45 -12.04 -9.93
C ALA A 23 -13.65 -11.08 -9.87
N TYR A 24 -14.33 -11.03 -8.72
CA TYR A 24 -15.43 -10.09 -8.51
C TYR A 24 -14.94 -8.63 -8.54
N GLY A 25 -13.83 -8.32 -7.87
CA GLY A 25 -13.23 -6.99 -7.92
C GLY A 25 -12.80 -6.57 -9.33
N ALA A 26 -12.22 -7.49 -10.10
CA ALA A 26 -11.89 -7.25 -11.51
C ALA A 26 -13.14 -6.96 -12.36
N PHE A 27 -14.22 -7.72 -12.15
CA PHE A 27 -15.49 -7.49 -12.82
C PHE A 27 -16.09 -6.12 -12.46
N ILE A 28 -16.09 -5.74 -11.19
CA ILE A 28 -16.60 -4.43 -10.75
C ILE A 28 -15.76 -3.29 -11.33
N SER A 29 -14.43 -3.41 -11.32
CA SER A 29 -13.55 -2.43 -11.99
C SER A 29 -13.89 -2.27 -13.47
N TYR A 30 -14.07 -3.38 -14.20
CA TYR A 30 -14.46 -3.32 -15.61
C TYR A 30 -15.81 -2.62 -15.81
N VAL A 31 -16.79 -2.84 -14.94
CA VAL A 31 -18.07 -2.12 -14.99
C VAL A 31 -17.87 -0.62 -14.73
N PHE A 32 -17.04 -0.27 -13.76
CA PHE A 32 -16.79 1.13 -13.38
C PHE A 32 -16.09 1.91 -14.49
N TYR A 33 -15.16 1.26 -15.20
CA TYR A 33 -14.49 1.82 -16.36
C TYR A 33 -15.46 2.37 -17.42
N TYR A 34 -16.64 1.76 -17.59
CA TYR A 34 -17.64 2.23 -18.55
C TYR A 34 -18.66 3.23 -17.99
N ILE A 35 -18.80 3.33 -16.67
CA ILE A 35 -19.85 4.14 -16.03
C ILE A 35 -19.31 5.50 -15.58
N PHE A 36 -18.04 5.56 -15.18
CA PHE A 36 -17.42 6.76 -14.67
C PHE A 36 -16.43 7.37 -15.66
N ASP A 37 -16.22 8.69 -15.56
CA ASP A 37 -15.27 9.41 -16.41
C ASP A 37 -13.84 8.94 -16.11
N GLU A 38 -12.99 8.76 -17.12
CA GLU A 38 -11.58 8.44 -16.92
C GLU A 38 -10.83 9.59 -16.22
N PHE A 39 -9.73 9.28 -15.51
CA PHE A 39 -8.90 10.33 -14.93
C PHE A 39 -8.03 11.03 -15.98
N ASP A 40 -8.63 11.94 -16.74
CA ASP A 40 -7.97 12.69 -17.80
C ASP A 40 -7.96 14.21 -17.55
N ASP A 41 -7.42 14.96 -18.52
CA ASP A 41 -7.38 16.42 -18.41
C ASP A 41 -8.77 17.06 -18.51
N ALA A 42 -9.73 16.40 -19.18
CA ALA A 42 -11.11 16.87 -19.23
C ALA A 42 -11.78 16.80 -17.85
N TRP A 43 -11.59 15.68 -17.12
CA TRP A 43 -12.06 15.50 -15.76
C TRP A 43 -11.39 16.49 -14.79
N LYS A 44 -10.07 16.70 -14.91
CA LYS A 44 -9.34 17.69 -14.09
C LYS A 44 -9.81 19.12 -14.31
N ALA A 45 -10.29 19.45 -15.51
CA ALA A 45 -10.84 20.76 -15.85
C ALA A 45 -12.28 20.99 -15.32
N ARG A 46 -12.96 19.95 -14.82
CA ARG A 46 -14.29 20.08 -14.21
C ARG A 46 -14.25 20.87 -12.89
N SER A 47 -15.42 21.30 -12.44
CA SER A 47 -15.55 21.99 -11.16
C SER A 47 -15.17 21.07 -10.00
N SER A 48 -14.63 21.65 -8.91
CA SER A 48 -14.27 20.90 -7.71
C SER A 48 -15.46 20.13 -7.11
N LEU A 49 -16.68 20.69 -7.21
CA LEU A 49 -17.90 20.02 -6.75
C LEU A 49 -18.20 18.76 -7.56
N TYR A 50 -18.05 18.83 -8.89
CA TYR A 50 -18.22 17.67 -9.75
C TYR A 50 -17.19 16.58 -9.40
N GLN A 51 -15.92 16.96 -9.25
CA GLN A 51 -14.84 16.01 -8.92
C GLN A 51 -15.08 15.31 -7.59
N MET A 52 -15.52 16.04 -6.56
CA MET A 52 -15.87 15.43 -5.27
C MET A 52 -17.09 14.54 -5.37
N ALA A 53 -18.12 14.95 -6.12
CA ALA A 53 -19.35 14.17 -6.28
C ALA A 53 -19.07 12.88 -7.03
N ASP A 54 -18.32 12.93 -8.13
CA ASP A 54 -17.92 11.79 -8.95
C ASP A 54 -17.21 10.73 -8.11
N VAL A 55 -16.12 11.12 -7.42
CA VAL A 55 -15.37 10.23 -6.52
C VAL A 55 -16.22 9.71 -5.36
N SER A 56 -17.13 10.51 -4.82
CA SER A 56 -18.02 10.08 -3.75
C SER A 56 -19.01 9.02 -4.23
N VAL A 57 -19.56 9.19 -5.43
CA VAL A 57 -20.49 8.22 -6.03
C VAL A 57 -19.76 6.93 -6.39
N GLU A 58 -18.56 7.00 -6.96
CA GLU A 58 -17.70 5.84 -7.18
C GLU A 58 -17.48 5.06 -5.88
N THR A 59 -17.04 5.76 -4.83
CA THR A 59 -16.75 5.15 -3.52
C THR A 59 -18.00 4.53 -2.89
N MET A 60 -19.15 5.20 -2.99
CA MET A 60 -20.42 4.71 -2.48
C MET A 60 -20.87 3.43 -3.21
N MET A 61 -20.77 3.41 -4.54
CA MET A 61 -21.11 2.24 -5.33
C MET A 61 -20.20 1.06 -4.98
N ILE A 62 -18.89 1.30 -4.80
CA ILE A 62 -17.94 0.29 -4.34
C ILE A 62 -18.37 -0.32 -3.00
N ALA A 63 -18.72 0.53 -2.03
CA ALA A 63 -19.17 0.06 -0.72
C ALA A 63 -20.44 -0.81 -0.83
N ILE A 64 -21.39 -0.40 -1.67
CA ILE A 64 -22.63 -1.15 -1.94
C ILE A 64 -22.30 -2.51 -2.56
N PHE A 65 -21.50 -2.55 -3.62
CA PHE A 65 -21.12 -3.81 -4.27
C PHE A 65 -20.31 -4.73 -3.35
N GLY A 66 -19.41 -4.17 -2.54
CA GLY A 66 -18.65 -4.93 -1.55
C GLY A 66 -19.51 -5.58 -0.49
N TYR A 67 -20.47 -4.84 0.04
CA TYR A 67 -21.45 -5.39 0.98
C TYR A 67 -22.22 -6.56 0.37
N TRP A 68 -22.79 -6.37 -0.83
CA TRP A 68 -23.53 -7.43 -1.50
C TRP A 68 -22.65 -8.62 -1.91
N ALA A 69 -21.39 -8.39 -2.28
CA ALA A 69 -20.45 -9.46 -2.55
C ALA A 69 -20.26 -10.36 -1.32
N SER A 70 -20.07 -9.74 -0.15
CA SER A 70 -19.93 -10.45 1.12
C SER A 70 -21.16 -11.31 1.41
N GLU A 71 -22.36 -10.72 1.34
CA GLU A 71 -23.62 -11.43 1.57
C GLU A 71 -23.80 -12.63 0.60
N VAL A 72 -23.44 -12.45 -0.68
CA VAL A 72 -23.50 -13.55 -1.66
C VAL A 72 -22.50 -14.65 -1.34
N THR A 73 -21.30 -14.29 -0.88
CA THR A 73 -20.26 -15.29 -0.57
C THR A 73 -20.56 -16.11 0.67
N GLU A 74 -21.28 -15.56 1.65
CA GLU A 74 -21.78 -16.32 2.81
C GLU A 74 -22.81 -17.40 2.45
N LEU A 75 -23.46 -17.28 1.28
CA LEU A 75 -24.38 -18.30 0.77
C LEU A 75 -23.65 -19.48 0.10
N ILE A 76 -22.35 -19.34 -0.19
CA ILE A 76 -21.57 -20.37 -0.86
C ILE A 76 -21.10 -21.37 0.18
N PRO A 77 -21.50 -22.66 0.11
CA PRO A 77 -21.03 -23.65 1.05
C PRO A 77 -19.51 -23.84 0.92
N PRO A 78 -18.80 -24.15 2.02
CA PRO A 78 -17.36 -24.30 2.01
C PRO A 78 -16.94 -25.47 1.11
N PHE A 79 -15.92 -25.23 0.28
CA PHE A 79 -15.40 -26.23 -0.66
C PHE A 79 -14.76 -27.42 0.07
N PHE A 80 -14.06 -27.15 1.17
CA PHE A 80 -13.50 -28.15 2.07
C PHE A 80 -14.25 -28.14 3.41
N PRO A 81 -14.65 -29.31 3.95
CA PRO A 81 -15.37 -29.37 5.22
C PRO A 81 -14.52 -28.84 6.38
N THR A 82 -15.05 -27.86 7.11
CA THR A 82 -14.44 -27.30 8.33
C THR A 82 -15.49 -27.17 9.43
N SER A 83 -15.08 -26.77 10.63
CA SER A 83 -16.03 -26.40 11.67
C SER A 83 -16.66 -25.04 11.36
N LYS A 84 -17.95 -24.88 11.66
CA LYS A 84 -18.75 -23.67 11.37
C LYS A 84 -18.12 -22.37 11.92
N HIS A 85 -17.39 -22.46 13.04
CA HIS A 85 -16.66 -21.31 13.58
C HIS A 85 -15.51 -20.87 12.67
N ASN A 86 -14.74 -21.82 12.13
CA ASN A 86 -13.61 -21.54 11.26
C ASN A 86 -14.06 -21.09 9.86
N GLU A 87 -15.19 -21.60 9.38
CA GLU A 87 -15.86 -21.15 8.15
C GLU A 87 -16.20 -19.65 8.24
N LEU A 88 -17.02 -19.25 9.23
CA LEU A 88 -17.39 -17.85 9.44
C LEU A 88 -16.18 -16.93 9.68
N ALA A 89 -15.12 -17.44 10.31
CA ALA A 89 -13.89 -16.68 10.51
C ALA A 89 -13.15 -16.43 9.19
N VAL A 90 -13.06 -17.44 8.32
CA VAL A 90 -12.43 -17.33 7.00
C VAL A 90 -13.25 -16.41 6.11
N ASP A 91 -14.57 -16.61 6.05
CA ASP A 91 -15.44 -15.88 5.12
C ASP A 91 -15.42 -14.38 5.43
N ASN A 92 -15.62 -13.99 6.68
CA ASN A 92 -15.57 -12.59 7.09
C ASN A 92 -14.21 -11.93 6.85
N TRP A 93 -13.13 -12.65 7.19
CA TRP A 93 -11.77 -12.11 7.08
C TRP A 93 -11.35 -11.98 5.62
N ILE A 94 -11.57 -13.02 4.81
CA ILE A 94 -11.21 -13.04 3.39
C ILE A 94 -12.07 -12.07 2.60
N SER A 95 -13.39 -12.06 2.81
CA SER A 95 -14.30 -11.18 2.10
C SER A 95 -13.88 -9.72 2.22
N GLY A 96 -13.71 -9.22 3.46
CA GLY A 96 -13.32 -7.84 3.69
C GLY A 96 -11.94 -7.50 3.11
N ILE A 97 -10.92 -8.31 3.40
CA ILE A 97 -9.54 -7.97 3.00
C ILE A 97 -9.32 -8.12 1.51
N PHE A 98 -9.75 -9.23 0.90
CA PHE A 98 -9.52 -9.45 -0.51
C PHE A 98 -10.41 -8.59 -1.39
N PHE A 99 -11.61 -8.21 -0.94
CA PHE A 99 -12.39 -7.20 -1.63
C PHE A 99 -11.65 -5.85 -1.68
N VAL A 100 -11.17 -5.36 -0.53
CA VAL A 100 -10.42 -4.09 -0.47
C VAL A 100 -9.14 -4.14 -1.32
N ILE A 101 -8.38 -5.24 -1.25
CA ILE A 101 -7.18 -5.41 -2.06
C ILE A 101 -7.52 -5.43 -3.56
N ALA A 102 -8.56 -6.16 -3.96
CA ALA A 102 -8.97 -6.24 -5.36
C ALA A 102 -9.43 -4.87 -5.89
N LEU A 103 -10.14 -4.08 -5.08
CA LEU A 103 -10.50 -2.72 -5.45
C LEU A 103 -9.27 -1.86 -5.76
N PHE A 104 -8.27 -1.86 -4.88
CA PHE A 104 -7.05 -1.08 -5.11
C PHE A 104 -6.19 -1.61 -6.25
N LEU A 105 -6.29 -2.91 -6.58
CA LEU A 105 -5.54 -3.51 -7.68
C LEU A 105 -6.14 -3.14 -9.03
N PHE A 106 -7.47 -3.00 -9.12
CA PHE A 106 -8.15 -2.83 -10.40
C PHE A 106 -8.78 -1.43 -10.60
N LEU A 107 -8.89 -0.58 -9.59
CA LEU A 107 -9.39 0.79 -9.73
C LEU A 107 -8.26 1.82 -9.65
N ASP A 108 -7.37 1.77 -10.63
CA ASP A 108 -6.25 2.70 -10.76
C ASP A 108 -6.73 4.16 -10.91
N ASP A 109 -7.72 4.40 -11.77
CA ASP A 109 -8.28 5.74 -12.01
C ASP A 109 -8.87 6.38 -10.76
N LEU A 110 -9.65 5.64 -9.97
CA LEU A 110 -10.18 6.14 -8.69
C LEU A 110 -9.03 6.50 -7.74
N THR A 111 -7.99 5.68 -7.70
CA THR A 111 -6.80 5.95 -6.88
C THR A 111 -6.12 7.24 -7.31
N GLU A 112 -6.03 7.51 -8.61
CA GLU A 112 -5.46 8.75 -9.14
C GLU A 112 -6.35 9.98 -8.87
N LYS A 113 -7.67 9.85 -9.04
CA LYS A 113 -8.65 10.90 -8.67
C LYS A 113 -8.55 11.26 -7.19
N LEU A 114 -8.47 10.27 -6.31
CA LEU A 114 -8.32 10.48 -4.86
C LEU A 114 -7.02 11.21 -4.53
N LYS A 115 -5.89 10.80 -5.12
CA LYS A 115 -4.60 11.49 -4.96
C LYS A 115 -4.67 12.94 -5.44
N PHE A 116 -5.32 13.19 -6.58
CA PHE A 116 -5.50 14.53 -7.11
C PHE A 116 -6.32 15.41 -6.16
N LEU A 117 -7.46 14.91 -5.66
CA LEU A 117 -8.27 15.67 -4.70
C LEU A 117 -7.53 15.89 -3.38
N GLN A 118 -6.81 14.88 -2.89
CA GLN A 118 -5.99 15.01 -1.69
C GLN A 118 -4.96 16.12 -1.86
N ALA A 119 -4.20 16.14 -2.95
CA ALA A 119 -3.23 17.18 -3.23
C ALA A 119 -3.92 18.55 -3.33
N LYS A 120 -4.98 18.65 -4.13
CA LYS A 120 -5.70 19.90 -4.38
C LYS A 120 -6.28 20.55 -3.11
N PHE A 121 -6.78 19.77 -2.15
CA PHE A 121 -7.42 20.31 -0.95
C PHE A 121 -6.54 20.33 0.29
N PHE A 122 -5.60 19.38 0.42
CA PHE A 122 -4.86 19.17 1.67
C PHE A 122 -3.38 19.49 1.55
N GLU A 123 -2.80 19.59 0.35
CA GLU A 123 -1.36 19.83 0.22
C GLU A 123 -0.91 21.13 0.88
N ASP A 124 -1.69 22.20 0.77
CA ASP A 124 -1.38 23.49 1.40
C ASP A 124 -1.44 23.44 2.93
N VAL A 125 -2.31 22.61 3.50
CA VAL A 125 -2.42 22.45 4.95
C VAL A 125 -1.31 21.53 5.45
N PHE A 126 -1.09 20.40 4.78
CA PHE A 126 -0.06 19.44 5.16
C PHE A 126 1.34 20.01 4.98
N SER A 127 1.60 20.78 3.93
CA SER A 127 2.90 21.44 3.70
C SER A 127 3.30 22.43 4.79
N LYS A 128 2.32 22.95 5.54
CA LYS A 128 2.55 23.86 6.68
C LYS A 128 2.83 23.10 7.98
N ILE A 129 2.28 21.89 8.13
CA ILE A 129 2.36 21.09 9.36
C ILE A 129 3.51 20.08 9.29
N PHE A 130 3.77 19.53 8.10
CA PHE A 130 4.73 18.47 7.88
C PHE A 130 5.79 18.88 6.83
N PRO A 131 7.08 18.63 7.11
CA PRO A 131 8.15 18.87 6.15
C PRO A 131 7.99 17.97 4.92
N LYS A 132 8.02 18.58 3.73
CA LYS A 132 7.81 17.89 2.43
C LYS A 132 9.02 17.08 1.95
N TYR A 133 10.21 17.35 2.49
CA TYR A 133 11.46 16.78 2.00
C TYR A 133 12.19 16.03 3.09
N GLY A 134 12.97 15.02 2.69
CA GLY A 134 13.72 14.17 3.62
C GLY A 134 12.96 12.94 4.09
N SER A 135 13.57 12.19 5.01
CA SER A 135 13.04 10.95 5.56
C SER A 135 13.21 10.96 7.08
N ILE A 136 12.21 10.43 7.79
CA ILE A 136 12.32 10.19 9.24
C ILE A 136 13.45 9.19 9.53
N VAL A 137 13.64 8.20 8.65
CA VAL A 137 14.67 7.17 8.82
C VAL A 137 16.08 7.77 8.75
N ASP A 138 16.26 8.77 7.88
CA ASP A 138 17.53 9.48 7.72
C ASP A 138 17.65 10.73 8.63
N MET A 139 16.62 11.00 9.44
CA MET A 139 16.50 12.17 10.32
C MET A 139 16.76 13.54 9.63
N ASN A 140 16.50 13.66 8.33
CA ASN A 140 16.83 14.85 7.54
C ASN A 140 15.59 15.61 7.01
N LEU A 141 14.49 15.57 7.78
CA LEU A 141 13.24 16.23 7.40
C LEU A 141 13.43 17.75 7.25
N SER A 142 13.01 18.28 6.11
CA SER A 142 13.11 19.71 5.78
C SER A 142 11.88 20.22 5.03
N TYR A 143 11.57 21.50 5.26
CA TYR A 143 10.58 22.26 4.49
C TYR A 143 11.16 22.89 3.23
N THR A 144 12.50 22.98 3.13
CA THR A 144 13.19 23.50 1.95
C THR A 144 13.69 22.35 1.06
N PRO A 145 13.60 22.50 -0.27
CA PRO A 145 14.13 21.50 -1.18
C PRO A 145 15.66 21.42 -1.04
N VAL A 146 16.17 20.23 -0.74
CA VAL A 146 17.62 19.96 -0.71
C VAL A 146 18.16 20.12 -2.13
N THR A 147 19.03 21.10 -2.35
CA THR A 147 19.65 21.36 -3.64
C THR A 147 20.54 20.19 -4.06
N GLU A 148 20.69 19.96 -5.37
CA GLU A 148 21.54 18.87 -5.91
C GLU A 148 23.00 18.97 -5.44
N ASP A 149 23.45 20.16 -5.06
CA ASP A 149 24.77 20.41 -4.50
C ASP A 149 24.90 19.94 -3.04
N GLU A 150 23.85 20.06 -2.23
CA GLU A 150 23.81 19.54 -0.86
C GLU A 150 23.78 18.00 -0.84
N LYS A 151 23.05 17.38 -1.77
CA LYS A 151 23.07 15.91 -1.96
C LYS A 151 24.43 15.38 -2.37
N LYS A 152 25.21 16.17 -3.12
CA LYS A 152 26.60 15.83 -3.50
C LYS A 152 27.54 16.00 -2.31
N ALA A 153 27.40 17.09 -1.55
CA ALA A 153 28.17 17.33 -0.32
C ALA A 153 27.97 16.20 0.72
N GLU A 154 26.73 15.78 0.99
CA GLU A 154 26.46 14.65 1.90
C GLU A 154 27.04 13.31 1.40
N LYS A 155 27.03 13.09 0.08
CA LYS A 155 27.66 11.89 -0.52
C LYS A 155 29.18 11.92 -0.42
N GLU A 156 29.79 13.09 -0.48
CA GLU A 156 31.23 13.27 -0.31
C GLU A 156 31.66 13.16 1.16
N GLU A 157 30.89 13.71 2.10
CA GLU A 157 31.11 13.53 3.54
C GLU A 157 30.97 12.06 3.97
N LYS A 158 29.94 11.35 3.47
CA LYS A 158 29.79 9.90 3.73
C LYS A 158 30.93 9.08 3.11
N LYS A 159 31.49 9.49 1.97
CA LYS A 159 32.68 8.85 1.37
C LYS A 159 33.96 9.14 2.16
N GLN A 160 34.15 10.37 2.65
CA GLN A 160 35.31 10.72 3.48
C GLN A 160 35.26 10.02 4.84
N SER A 161 34.10 9.98 5.49
CA SER A 161 33.91 9.28 6.77
C SER A 161 34.24 7.79 6.66
N LYS A 162 33.77 7.10 5.62
CA LYS A 162 34.15 5.70 5.32
C LYS A 162 35.66 5.53 5.09
N LYS A 163 36.31 6.47 4.40
CA LYS A 163 37.74 6.41 4.11
C LYS A 163 38.59 6.55 5.37
N VAL A 164 38.17 7.39 6.33
CA VAL A 164 38.83 7.55 7.64
C VAL A 164 38.69 6.29 8.49
N THR A 165 37.54 5.60 8.46
CA THR A 165 37.37 4.33 9.20
C THR A 165 38.22 3.20 8.62
N THR A 166 38.39 3.13 7.30
CA THR A 166 39.27 2.13 6.66
C THR A 166 40.76 2.44 6.76
N ALA A 167 41.16 3.72 6.90
CA ALA A 167 42.56 4.10 7.07
C ALA A 167 43.08 3.85 8.50
N SER A 168 42.21 3.98 9.51
CA SER A 168 42.55 3.69 10.91
C SER A 168 42.75 2.18 11.18
N ALA A 169 42.12 1.31 10.38
CA ALA A 169 42.26 -0.14 10.52
C ALA A 169 43.59 -0.70 9.96
N HIS A 170 44.42 0.11 9.28
CA HIS A 170 45.65 -0.37 8.63
C HIS A 170 46.96 0.11 9.30
N SER A 171 46.90 0.82 10.44
CA SER A 171 48.10 1.33 11.14
C SER A 171 48.42 0.64 12.48
N THR A 172 47.76 -0.47 12.83
CA THR A 172 47.97 -1.16 14.13
C THR A 172 48.77 -2.47 14.07
N ASP A 173 49.32 -2.86 12.92
CA ASP A 173 50.06 -4.13 12.78
C ASP A 173 51.59 -4.06 12.89
N HIS A 174 52.18 -2.91 13.26
CA HIS A 174 53.65 -2.78 13.37
C HIS A 174 54.20 -2.45 14.76
N ALA A 175 53.41 -2.57 15.83
CA ALA A 175 53.85 -2.19 17.18
C ALA A 175 53.92 -3.34 18.21
N ASN A 176 54.06 -4.60 17.79
CA ASN A 176 54.25 -5.72 18.73
C ASN A 176 55.30 -6.72 18.26
N ALA A 177 56.54 -6.26 18.21
CA ALA A 177 57.72 -7.13 18.18
C ALA A 177 58.85 -6.46 18.97
N VAL A 178 58.80 -6.50 20.31
CA VAL A 178 59.95 -6.49 21.26
C VAL A 178 59.38 -6.63 22.68
N HIS A 179 59.27 -7.87 23.19
CA HIS A 179 59.65 -8.30 24.55
C HIS A 179 59.14 -9.73 24.80
N GLY A 180 60.02 -10.69 24.53
CA GLY A 180 59.92 -12.04 25.06
C GLY A 180 61.15 -12.31 25.92
N LYS A 181 60.95 -12.43 27.23
CA LYS A 181 61.74 -13.21 28.18
C LYS A 181 60.84 -13.60 29.34
#